data_AF-A0A1F5WYD5-F1
#
_entry.id   AF-A0A1F5WYD5-F1
#
_cell.length_a   1.000
_cell.length_b   1.000
_cell.length_c   1.000
_cell.angle_alpha   90.00
_cell.angle_beta   90.00
_cell.angle_gamma   90.00
#
_symmetry.space_group_name_H-M   'P 1'
#
loop_
_entity.id
_entity.type
_entity.pdbx_description
1 polymer ?
#
loop_
_entity_poly.entity_id
_entity_poly.type
_entity_poly.pdbx_seq_one_letter_code
_entity_poly.pdbx_strand_id
1 'polypeptide(L)'
;MIWPFLFALLFVIFAWRSIYNSVSDFLDYCCLTFSFVVFTAIAFGVGLGFASLIGLAVPKHWTGPDTAKLVSLRDGDGISGHFFLGTGSIGTTQYYFFYKEAGQGYQPGKVTVTGNVMVFEEKRQGGELKAYTYQFVNSSFGWIAMDWQSQKYEFVIPEGSLKKNFVLQ
;
A
#
# COMPACT_ATOMS: atom_id res chain seq x y z
N MET A 1 5.71 1.97 12.80
CA MET A 1 5.60 3.00 13.85
C MET A 1 5.24 2.32 15.15
N ILE A 2 6.01 2.53 16.23
CA ILE A 2 5.84 1.79 17.50
C ILE A 2 5.49 2.68 18.70
N TRP A 3 5.81 3.98 18.61
CA TRP A 3 5.71 4.90 19.75
C TRP A 3 4.27 5.16 20.26
N PRO A 4 3.18 5.19 19.45
CA PRO A 4 1.84 5.40 19.99
C PRO A 4 1.37 4.21 20.82
N PHE A 5 1.82 3.00 20.45
CA PHE A 5 1.54 1.78 21.20
C PHE A 5 2.31 1.76 22.53
N LEU A 6 3.59 2.14 22.52
CA LEU A 6 4.37 2.27 23.76
C LEU A 6 3.79 3.34 24.69
N PHE A 7 3.37 4.48 24.13
CA PHE A 7 2.73 5.54 24.90
C PHE A 7 1.40 5.09 25.51
N ALA A 8 0.53 4.44 24.72
CA ALA A 8 -0.72 3.89 25.22
C ALA A 8 -0.47 2.84 26.31
N LEU A 9 0.49 1.94 26.13
CA LEU A 9 0.87 0.92 27.11
C LEU A 9 1.34 1.55 28.43
N LEU A 10 2.28 2.51 28.37
CA LEU A 10 2.78 3.21 29.56
C LEU A 10 1.64 3.96 30.25
N PHE A 11 0.80 4.66 29.49
CA PHE A 11 -0.35 5.38 30.03
C PHE A 11 -1.34 4.44 30.74
N VAL A 12 -1.60 3.25 30.18
CA VAL A 12 -2.39 2.19 30.85
C VAL A 12 -1.76 1.76 32.16
N ILE A 13 -0.47 1.48 32.20
CA ILE A 13 0.22 1.02 33.41
C ILE A 13 0.16 2.09 34.51
N PHE A 14 0.45 3.35 34.18
CA PHE A 14 0.43 4.45 35.15
C PHE A 14 -0.99 4.78 35.63
N ALA A 15 -1.96 4.83 34.72
CA ALA A 15 -3.33 5.15 35.07
C ALA A 15 -4.01 4.03 35.85
N TRP A 16 -3.77 2.76 35.51
CA TRP A 16 -4.28 1.62 36.26
C TRP A 16 -3.77 1.63 37.72
N ARG A 17 -2.47 1.90 37.90
CA ARG A 17 -1.87 2.08 39.23
C ARG A 17 -2.49 3.26 39.99
N SER A 18 -2.80 4.35 39.29
CA SER A 18 -3.46 5.52 39.90
C SER A 18 -4.88 5.21 40.36
N ILE A 19 -5.67 4.49 39.54
CA ILE A 19 -7.04 4.08 39.88
C ILE A 19 -7.03 3.15 41.09
N TYR A 20 -6.14 2.15 41.12
CA TYR A 20 -6.03 1.22 42.25
C TYR A 20 -5.76 1.93 43.59
N ASN A 21 -4.97 3.01 43.57
CA ASN A 21 -4.63 3.76 44.78
C ASN A 21 -5.70 4.77 45.22
N SER A 22 -6.67 5.12 44.36
CA SER A 22 -7.56 6.27 44.57
C SER A 22 -9.02 5.89 44.84
N VAL A 23 -9.40 4.63 44.68
CA VAL A 23 -10.80 4.22 44.67
C VAL A 23 -11.20 3.49 45.94
N SER A 24 -12.21 4.01 46.64
CA SER A 24 -12.86 3.35 47.77
C SER A 24 -14.15 2.61 47.38
N ASP A 25 -14.85 3.07 46.33
CA ASP A 25 -16.19 2.59 45.97
C ASP A 25 -16.29 2.05 44.52
N PHE A 26 -17.17 1.05 44.31
CA PHE A 26 -17.31 0.36 43.02
C PHE A 26 -17.79 1.26 41.87
N LEU A 27 -18.69 2.21 42.15
CA LEU A 27 -19.18 3.15 41.14
C LEU A 27 -18.08 4.08 40.63
N ASP A 28 -17.21 4.56 41.53
CA ASP A 28 -16.05 5.38 41.18
C ASP A 28 -15.04 4.60 40.34
N TYR A 29 -14.84 3.32 40.67
CA TYR A 29 -14.01 2.41 39.87
C TYR A 29 -14.51 2.33 38.41
N CYS A 30 -15.82 2.13 38.22
CA CYS A 30 -16.42 2.02 36.88
C CYS A 30 -16.31 3.33 36.10
N CYS A 31 -16.63 4.47 36.71
CA CYS A 31 -16.57 5.79 36.07
C CYS A 31 -15.14 6.19 35.67
N LEU A 32 -14.17 5.96 36.55
CA LEU A 32 -12.76 6.24 36.26
C LEU A 32 -12.20 5.34 35.17
N THR A 33 -12.55 4.04 35.21
CA THR A 33 -12.12 3.07 34.19
C THR A 33 -12.70 3.42 32.82
N PHE A 34 -13.97 3.81 32.74
CA PHE A 34 -14.59 4.25 31.48
C PHE A 34 -13.90 5.50 30.93
N SER A 35 -13.72 6.53 31.77
CA SER A 35 -13.03 7.76 31.39
C SER A 35 -11.62 7.47 30.89
N PHE A 36 -10.91 6.55 31.56
CA PHE A 36 -9.58 6.10 31.19
C PHE A 36 -9.53 5.47 29.80
N VAL A 37 -10.48 4.57 29.48
CA VAL A 37 -10.56 3.95 28.14
C VAL A 37 -10.79 5.02 27.07
N VAL A 38 -11.67 5.98 27.33
CA VAL A 38 -11.96 7.09 26.41
C VAL A 38 -10.72 7.97 26.20
N PHE A 39 -10.03 8.39 27.27
CA PHE A 39 -8.82 9.20 27.16
C PHE A 39 -7.69 8.47 26.44
N THR A 40 -7.52 7.17 26.69
CA THR A 40 -6.51 6.36 26.00
C THR A 40 -6.81 6.27 24.50
N ALA A 41 -8.07 6.06 24.12
CA ALA A 41 -8.48 6.03 22.73
C ALA A 41 -8.22 7.38 22.02
N ILE A 42 -8.53 8.50 22.68
CA ILE A 42 -8.27 9.84 22.15
C ILE A 42 -6.76 10.08 21.99
N ALA A 43 -5.97 9.81 23.03
CA ALA A 43 -4.51 10.01 23.00
C ALA A 43 -3.85 9.15 21.91
N PHE A 44 -4.29 7.90 21.75
CA PHE A 44 -3.82 7.04 20.67
C PHE A 44 -4.17 7.60 19.29
N GLY A 45 -5.42 8.05 19.10
CA GLY A 45 -5.86 8.68 17.85
C GLY A 45 -5.05 9.93 17.49
N VAL A 46 -4.78 10.79 18.48
CA VAL A 46 -3.90 11.97 18.30
C VAL A 46 -2.48 11.54 17.92
N GLY A 47 -1.93 10.51 18.57
CA GLY A 47 -0.62 9.96 18.25
C GLY A 47 -0.52 9.45 16.81
N LEU A 48 -1.53 8.74 16.32
CA LEU A 48 -1.63 8.32 14.91
C LEU A 48 -1.65 9.53 13.96
N GLY A 49 -2.42 10.57 14.31
CA GLY A 49 -2.49 11.80 13.52
C GLY A 49 -1.13 12.50 13.41
N PHE A 50 -0.42 12.67 14.53
CA PHE A 50 0.92 13.25 14.52
C PHE A 50 1.91 12.44 13.69
N ALA A 51 1.89 11.11 13.83
CA ALA A 51 2.80 10.28 13.05
C ALA A 51 2.50 10.27 11.55
N SER A 52 1.23 10.46 11.16
CA SER A 52 0.85 10.71 9.77
C SER A 52 1.45 12.02 9.25
N LEU A 53 1.34 13.11 10.02
CA LEU A 53 1.92 14.41 9.67
C LEU A 53 3.45 14.33 9.53
N ILE A 54 4.13 13.67 10.47
CA ILE A 54 5.56 13.42 10.39
C ILE A 54 5.88 12.58 9.13
N GLY A 55 5.05 11.57 8.82
CA GLY A 55 5.18 10.75 7.61
C GLY A 55 5.07 11.51 6.30
N LEU A 56 4.41 12.67 6.28
CA LEU A 56 4.35 13.56 5.12
C LEU A 56 5.57 14.49 5.03
N ALA A 57 6.15 14.87 6.16
CA ALA A 57 7.29 15.78 6.22
C ALA A 57 8.66 15.10 6.06
N VAL A 58 8.76 13.82 6.44
CA VAL A 58 10.01 13.06 6.37
C VAL A 58 10.40 12.82 4.90
N PRO A 59 11.68 12.98 4.52
CA PRO A 59 12.13 12.74 3.16
C PRO A 59 11.94 11.28 2.75
N LYS A 60 11.33 11.11 1.58
CA LYS A 60 11.06 9.83 0.95
C LYS A 60 11.59 9.85 -0.48
N HIS A 61 11.90 8.67 -0.99
CA HIS A 61 12.36 8.49 -2.35
C HIS A 61 11.72 7.24 -2.96
N TRP A 62 11.70 7.19 -4.29
CA TRP A 62 11.30 6.00 -5.01
C TRP A 62 12.44 5.00 -4.99
N THR A 63 12.23 3.85 -4.36
CA THR A 63 13.11 2.69 -4.43
C THR A 63 12.63 1.73 -5.53
N GLY A 64 13.58 1.14 -6.25
CA GLY A 64 13.31 0.31 -7.42
C GLY A 64 14.05 0.82 -8.67
N PRO A 65 13.77 0.24 -9.86
CA PRO A 65 12.63 -0.63 -10.13
C PRO A 65 12.86 -2.10 -9.78
N ASP A 66 11.90 -2.71 -9.11
CA ASP A 66 11.73 -4.16 -9.20
C ASP A 66 11.12 -4.47 -10.59
N THR A 67 11.84 -5.24 -11.39
CA THR A 67 11.51 -5.45 -12.80
C THR A 67 11.00 -6.87 -13.01
N ALA A 68 9.74 -6.97 -13.40
CA ALA A 68 9.11 -8.23 -13.76
C ALA A 68 8.94 -8.34 -15.28
N LYS A 69 9.37 -9.47 -15.85
CA LYS A 69 9.12 -9.77 -17.26
C LYS A 69 7.63 -10.06 -17.45
N LEU A 70 7.02 -9.35 -18.38
CA LEU A 70 5.65 -9.58 -18.77
C LEU A 70 5.59 -10.61 -19.88
N VAL A 71 4.59 -11.48 -19.80
CA VAL A 71 4.42 -12.60 -20.73
C VAL A 71 3.24 -12.32 -21.64
N SER A 72 3.41 -12.63 -22.93
CA SER A 72 2.33 -12.56 -23.90
C SER A 72 1.32 -13.67 -23.65
N LEU A 73 0.04 -13.29 -23.60
CA LEU A 73 -1.03 -14.27 -23.69
C LEU A 73 -1.20 -14.65 -25.16
N ARG A 74 -1.34 -15.96 -25.43
CA ARG A 74 -1.75 -16.43 -26.76
C ARG A 74 -3.22 -16.07 -26.97
N ASP A 75 -3.52 -15.44 -28.11
CA ASP A 75 -4.89 -15.30 -28.57
C ASP A 75 -5.44 -16.66 -29.02
N GLY A 76 -6.77 -16.82 -28.99
CA GLY A 76 -7.47 -18.08 -29.30
C GLY A 76 -7.17 -18.64 -30.70
N ASP A 77 -6.70 -17.80 -31.61
CA ASP A 77 -6.39 -18.15 -33.00
C ASP A 77 -4.96 -18.67 -33.21
N GLY A 78 -4.15 -18.83 -32.16
CA GLY A 78 -2.85 -19.51 -32.25
C GLY A 78 -1.75 -18.77 -33.04
N ILE A 79 -2.00 -17.58 -33.58
CA ILE A 79 -1.03 -16.78 -34.33
C ILE A 79 -0.16 -15.96 -33.37
N SER A 80 1.10 -16.39 -33.25
CA SER A 80 2.29 -15.67 -32.75
C SER A 80 2.12 -14.55 -31.72
N GLY A 81 2.37 -14.86 -30.45
CA GLY A 81 3.43 -14.21 -29.63
C GLY A 81 3.38 -12.71 -29.31
N HIS A 82 2.32 -11.97 -29.66
CA HIS A 82 2.25 -10.55 -29.34
C HIS A 82 1.95 -10.33 -27.85
N PHE A 83 2.78 -9.51 -27.19
CA PHE A 83 2.47 -9.03 -25.85
C PHE A 83 1.24 -8.12 -25.90
N PHE A 84 0.30 -8.26 -24.97
CA PHE A 84 -0.86 -7.40 -24.87
C PHE A 84 -1.04 -6.92 -23.45
N LEU A 85 -1.17 -5.61 -23.27
CA LEU A 85 -1.60 -5.02 -22.01
C LEU A 85 -3.12 -4.83 -22.08
N GLY A 86 -3.85 -5.66 -21.34
CA GLY A 86 -5.32 -5.59 -21.31
C GLY A 86 -5.78 -4.39 -20.49
N THR A 87 -6.75 -3.64 -21.01
CA THR A 87 -7.46 -2.61 -20.26
C THR A 87 -8.90 -3.05 -20.02
N GLY A 88 -9.39 -2.90 -18.80
CA GLY A 88 -10.79 -3.20 -18.49
C GLY A 88 -11.27 -2.45 -17.26
N SER A 89 -12.55 -2.53 -16.96
CA SER A 89 -13.16 -1.90 -15.78
C SER A 89 -13.94 -2.89 -14.95
N ILE A 90 -13.86 -2.76 -13.62
CA ILE A 90 -14.74 -3.45 -12.68
C ILE A 90 -15.52 -2.36 -11.95
N GLY A 91 -16.82 -2.29 -12.20
CA GLY A 91 -17.65 -1.15 -11.79
C GLY A 91 -17.17 0.14 -12.46
N THR A 92 -16.87 1.16 -11.66
CA THR A 92 -16.36 2.47 -12.14
C THR A 92 -14.84 2.54 -12.22
N THR A 93 -14.12 1.51 -11.76
CA THR A 93 -12.67 1.55 -11.63
C THR A 93 -12.00 0.85 -12.82
N GLN A 94 -11.06 1.54 -13.46
CA GLN A 94 -10.29 1.00 -14.59
C GLN A 94 -9.02 0.30 -14.10
N TYR A 95 -8.64 -0.78 -14.79
CA TYR A 95 -7.49 -1.61 -14.47
C TYR A 95 -6.70 -2.00 -15.73
N TYR A 96 -5.39 -2.15 -15.56
CA TYR A 96 -4.53 -2.90 -16.45
C TYR A 96 -4.40 -4.33 -15.96
N PHE A 97 -4.69 -5.30 -16.83
CA PHE A 97 -4.52 -6.73 -16.59
C PHE A 97 -3.32 -7.25 -17.37
N PHE A 98 -2.48 -8.06 -16.71
CA PHE A 98 -1.25 -8.57 -17.28
C PHE A 98 -0.85 -9.90 -16.64
N TYR A 99 0.10 -10.58 -17.26
CA TYR A 99 0.75 -11.77 -16.70
C TYR A 99 2.25 -11.52 -16.61
N LYS A 100 2.86 -11.96 -15.51
CA LYS A 100 4.30 -11.89 -15.29
C LYS A 100 4.89 -13.28 -15.06
N GLU A 101 6.15 -13.44 -15.43
CA GLU A 101 6.90 -14.66 -15.13
C GLU A 101 7.16 -14.76 -13.61
N ALA A 102 6.94 -15.94 -13.04
CA ALA A 102 7.13 -16.21 -11.62
C ALA A 102 7.71 -17.63 -11.43
N GLY A 103 9.03 -17.71 -11.31
CA GLY A 103 9.73 -19.00 -11.19
C GLY A 103 9.55 -19.84 -12.45
N GLN A 104 8.88 -21.00 -12.31
CA GLN A 104 8.57 -21.90 -13.44
C GLN A 104 7.16 -21.69 -14.02
N GLY A 105 6.43 -20.68 -13.57
CA GLY A 105 5.05 -20.43 -13.99
C GLY A 105 4.76 -18.97 -14.30
N TYR A 106 3.47 -18.67 -14.47
CA TYR A 106 2.96 -17.34 -14.78
C TYR A 106 1.99 -16.88 -13.70
N GLN A 107 2.15 -15.64 -13.25
CA GLN A 107 1.26 -15.05 -12.26
C GLN A 107 0.43 -13.93 -12.91
N PRO A 108 -0.91 -14.00 -12.85
CA PRO A 108 -1.76 -12.89 -13.26
C PRO A 108 -1.60 -11.71 -12.28
N GLY A 109 -1.64 -10.50 -12.82
CA GLY A 109 -1.57 -9.25 -12.08
C GLY A 109 -2.63 -8.26 -12.57
N LYS A 110 -3.02 -7.36 -11.67
CA LYS A 110 -3.87 -6.21 -11.99
C LYS A 110 -3.33 -4.96 -11.32
N VAL A 111 -3.35 -3.84 -12.04
CA VAL A 111 -2.96 -2.51 -11.53
C VAL A 111 -4.08 -1.54 -11.86
N THR A 112 -4.54 -0.78 -10.86
CA THR A 112 -5.54 0.27 -11.04
C THR A 112 -4.98 1.41 -11.88
N VAL A 113 -5.73 1.89 -12.85
CA VAL A 113 -5.35 3.08 -13.64
C VAL A 113 -5.44 4.31 -12.74
N THR A 114 -4.29 4.87 -12.39
CA THR A 114 -4.14 6.07 -11.56
C THR A 114 -3.02 6.94 -12.11
N GLY A 115 -2.85 8.17 -11.59
CA GLY A 115 -1.76 9.07 -12.02
C GLY A 115 -0.34 8.54 -11.79
N ASN A 116 -0.17 7.48 -10.98
CA ASN A 116 1.12 6.85 -10.70
C ASN A 116 1.42 5.65 -11.63
N VAL A 117 0.65 5.48 -12.71
CA VAL A 117 0.85 4.42 -13.69
C VAL A 117 1.16 5.03 -15.04
N MET A 118 2.29 4.65 -15.64
CA MET A 118 2.66 5.05 -16.99
C MET A 118 2.84 3.83 -17.88
N VAL A 119 2.50 4.00 -19.16
CA VAL A 119 2.69 2.99 -20.20
C VAL A 119 3.56 3.60 -21.29
N PHE A 120 4.67 2.95 -21.59
CA PHE A 120 5.62 3.31 -22.63
C PHE A 120 5.59 2.24 -23.71
N GLU A 121 5.32 2.65 -24.94
CA GLU A 121 5.44 1.80 -26.12
C GLU A 121 6.80 2.05 -26.78
N GLU A 122 7.61 1.00 -26.88
CA GLU A 122 8.98 1.05 -27.41
C GLU A 122 9.21 -0.03 -28.48
N LYS A 123 10.20 0.17 -29.35
CA LYS A 123 10.64 -0.85 -30.30
C LYS A 123 11.45 -1.94 -29.60
N ARG A 124 10.74 -2.88 -28.97
CA ARG A 124 11.31 -4.00 -28.19
C ARG A 124 10.58 -5.31 -28.45
N GLN A 125 11.25 -6.42 -28.15
CA GLN A 125 10.61 -7.75 -28.12
C GLN A 125 10.23 -8.08 -26.67
N GLY A 126 8.92 -8.23 -26.40
CA GLY A 126 8.38 -8.52 -25.07
C GLY A 126 8.15 -7.29 -24.20
N GLY A 127 7.42 -7.47 -23.08
CA GLY A 127 7.06 -6.41 -22.15
C GLY A 127 7.76 -6.54 -20.80
N GLU A 128 7.91 -5.42 -20.10
CA GLU A 128 8.42 -5.34 -18.73
C GLU A 128 7.50 -4.49 -17.87
N LEU A 129 7.36 -4.87 -16.61
CA LEU A 129 6.77 -4.05 -15.58
C LEU A 129 7.85 -3.61 -14.61
N LYS A 130 8.01 -2.29 -14.46
CA LYS A 130 8.87 -1.67 -13.46
C LYS A 130 7.98 -1.18 -12.31
N ALA A 131 8.16 -1.76 -11.14
CA ALA A 131 7.47 -1.34 -9.92
C ALA A 131 8.42 -0.55 -9.02
N TYR A 132 7.98 0.64 -8.63
CA TYR A 132 8.68 1.51 -7.70
C TYR A 132 7.87 1.61 -6.42
N THR A 133 8.56 1.52 -5.28
CA THR A 133 7.93 1.72 -3.97
C THR A 133 8.42 3.03 -3.39
N TYR A 134 7.50 3.85 -2.89
CA TYR A 134 7.86 5.06 -2.19
C TYR A 134 8.20 4.71 -0.74
N GLN A 135 9.44 4.95 -0.34
CA GLN A 135 9.95 4.55 0.97
C GLN A 135 10.75 5.68 1.61
N PHE A 136 10.80 5.68 2.95
CA PHE A 136 11.68 6.58 3.70
C PHE A 136 13.14 6.41 3.28
N VAL A 137 13.86 7.53 3.18
CA VAL A 137 15.31 7.50 2.90
C VAL A 137 16.07 6.75 4.00
N ASN A 138 15.62 6.89 5.25
CA ASN A 138 16.16 6.14 6.39
C ASN A 138 15.07 5.26 7.01
N SER A 139 15.35 3.95 7.09
CA SER A 139 14.43 2.94 7.64
C SER A 139 14.04 3.22 9.10
N SER A 140 14.90 3.89 9.87
CA SER A 140 14.62 4.27 11.27
C SER A 140 13.43 5.22 11.41
N PHE A 141 13.08 5.98 10.37
CA PHE A 141 11.87 6.82 10.40
C PHE A 141 10.59 6.00 10.51
N GLY A 142 10.60 4.73 10.11
CA GLY A 142 9.47 3.82 10.31
C GLY A 142 9.08 3.60 11.77
N TRP A 143 9.94 3.95 12.74
CA TRP A 143 9.61 3.87 14.17
C TRP A 143 8.69 5.02 14.62
N ILE A 144 8.86 6.21 14.04
CA ILE A 144 8.21 7.46 14.46
C ILE A 144 7.12 7.94 13.49
N ALA A 145 7.26 7.63 12.21
CA ALA A 145 6.43 8.14 11.13
C ALA A 145 5.57 7.03 10.52
N MET A 146 4.37 7.39 10.07
CA MET A 146 3.52 6.49 9.29
C MET A 146 3.93 6.54 7.83
N ASP A 147 4.23 5.38 7.24
CA ASP A 147 4.52 5.30 5.82
C ASP A 147 3.25 5.01 5.02
N TRP A 148 2.72 6.05 4.38
CA TRP A 148 1.74 5.89 3.32
C TRP A 148 2.46 5.32 2.09
N GLN A 149 2.53 3.99 2.03
CA GLN A 149 3.16 3.28 0.92
C GLN A 149 2.44 3.66 -0.37
N SER A 150 3.15 4.38 -1.24
CA SER A 150 2.69 4.65 -2.59
C SER A 150 3.49 3.76 -3.54
N GLN A 151 2.80 3.18 -4.51
CA GLN A 151 3.42 2.43 -5.59
C GLN A 151 3.31 3.23 -6.88
N LYS A 152 4.37 3.20 -7.67
CA LYS A 152 4.40 3.73 -9.03
C LYS A 152 4.75 2.59 -9.97
N TYR A 153 4.01 2.50 -11.07
CA TYR A 153 4.17 1.44 -12.04
C TYR A 153 4.50 2.01 -13.41
N GLU A 154 5.47 1.44 -14.08
CA GLU A 154 5.80 1.75 -15.47
C GLU A 154 5.75 0.46 -16.28
N PHE A 155 4.81 0.40 -17.22
CA PHE A 155 4.73 -0.68 -18.20
C PHE A 155 5.56 -0.27 -19.41
N VAL A 156 6.57 -1.05 -19.77
CA VAL A 156 7.37 -0.85 -20.98
C VAL A 156 7.05 -2.00 -21.94
N ILE A 157 6.32 -1.70 -23.00
CA ILE A 157 5.68 -2.71 -23.85
C ILE A 157 6.04 -2.46 -25.32
N PRO A 158 5.95 -3.47 -26.21
CA PRO A 158 6.15 -3.27 -27.63
C PRO A 158 5.12 -2.30 -28.24
N GLU A 159 5.49 -1.59 -29.29
CA GLU A 159 4.55 -0.77 -30.08
C GLU A 159 3.36 -1.60 -30.58
N GLY A 160 2.13 -1.10 -30.36
CA GLY A 160 0.90 -1.77 -30.80
C GLY A 160 0.38 -2.85 -29.86
N SER A 161 1.04 -3.05 -28.71
CA SER A 161 0.63 -3.99 -27.67
C SER A 161 -0.47 -3.46 -26.76
N LEU A 162 -0.75 -2.14 -26.77
CA LEU A 162 -1.82 -1.57 -25.97
C LEU A 162 -3.19 -1.81 -26.64
N LYS A 163 -4.02 -2.66 -26.04
CA LYS A 163 -5.37 -2.96 -26.53
C LYS A 163 -6.42 -2.31 -25.62
N LYS A 164 -7.29 -1.51 -26.23
CA LYS A 164 -8.33 -0.74 -25.53
C LYS A 164 -9.62 -1.57 -25.41
N ASN A 165 -10.33 -1.43 -24.28
CA ASN A 165 -11.71 -1.86 -24.04
C ASN A 165 -11.97 -3.38 -23.98
N PHE A 166 -11.38 -4.10 -23.03
CA PHE A 166 -11.88 -5.42 -22.65
C PHE A 166 -12.93 -5.29 -21.54
N VAL A 167 -14.14 -5.73 -21.83
CA VAL A 167 -15.21 -5.90 -20.84
C VAL A 167 -15.30 -7.39 -20.54
N LEU A 168 -15.00 -7.79 -19.31
CA LEU A 168 -15.33 -9.13 -18.83
C LEU A 168 -16.86 -9.18 -18.66
N GLN A 169 -17.53 -9.94 -19.52
CA GLN A 169 -18.95 -10.30 -19.34
C GLN A 169 -19.08 -11.43 -18.33
#